data_AF-A0A418SWY3-F1
#
_entry.id   AF-A0A418SWY3-F1
#
_cell.length_a   1.000
_cell.length_b   1.000
_cell.length_c   1.000
_cell.angle_alpha   90.00
_cell.angle_beta   90.00
_cell.angle_gamma   90.00
#
_symmetry.space_group_name_H-M   'P 1'
#
loop_
_entity.id
_entity.type
_entity.pdbx_description
1 polymer ?
#
loop_
_entity_poly.entity_id
_entity_poly.type
_entity_poly.pdbx_seq_one_letter_code
_entity_poly.pdbx_strand_id
1 'polypeptide(L)'
;MCAGLSSEVNFCDLDLKKIQFDLLIPIGRKELQVQSAIGLLRDLTETQSYRVARRNSAHVQGTWGPILRDFENITPGQYRRFLDFDENQHWTTLYRQVTPTLENNNFRNALAALAAEDVDVADRIDNATQVPGVGIGTASALLCTMDGRWGVWNGTTEAALKKLGRWPTFPRGLTVGGRYLVVNDILFDLAGQLDVTQWEFDHLMWLVLQDDPNMVLEPIQKARPGTFNALIEERSGYDLANCRFVRHSQKSVGFWTKSRANLEHYFGYQREGSANPYNNAEIVFQFIPNENATEALFVGAYRVLDQWTFPDDQRQHIMYLPEFGENDDRSHARFDLERLPEFEELVGRVVVDWGTGTRAWSQWCNRNQKRIVNHVTRDDELSKAYEKIAAGVKYRTKDDTDRQIQVQQTVKAVALAEGCDIETLIKRLAGEQGHRCKITNIPFEPTGWNAPSPDRIDSDDREYADDKVQIVCKWVNFAKGNKPDDVFRDLMHQAAECMTRAV
;
A
#
# COMPACT_ATOMS: atom_id res chain seq x y z
N MET A 1 -78.26 12.46 -59.16
CA MET A 1 -77.70 11.20 -58.63
C MET A 1 -76.47 11.62 -57.84
N CYS A 2 -76.50 11.81 -56.52
CA CYS A 2 -77.06 10.99 -55.42
C CYS A 2 -76.27 9.67 -55.26
N ALA A 3 -75.69 9.31 -54.09
CA ALA A 3 -75.56 10.04 -52.81
C ALA A 3 -74.48 9.39 -51.88
N GLY A 4 -74.14 10.04 -50.74
CA GLY A 4 -73.30 9.51 -49.63
C GLY A 4 -71.84 10.03 -49.61
N LEU A 5 -71.20 10.50 -48.53
CA LEU A 5 -71.37 10.38 -47.06
C LEU A 5 -71.42 8.92 -46.56
N SER A 6 -70.68 8.45 -45.54
CA SER A 6 -69.58 8.96 -44.66
C SER A 6 -68.96 7.73 -43.91
N SER A 7 -67.99 7.75 -42.99
CA SER A 7 -67.24 8.75 -42.19
C SER A 7 -65.83 8.23 -41.80
N GLU A 8 -65.12 8.90 -40.87
CA GLU A 8 -63.92 8.37 -40.18
C GLU A 8 -64.25 7.26 -39.16
N VAL A 9 -63.32 6.31 -38.95
CA VAL A 9 -62.96 5.70 -37.64
C VAL A 9 -61.46 5.33 -37.69
N ASN A 10 -60.73 5.50 -36.58
CA ASN A 10 -59.33 5.08 -36.42
C ASN A 10 -59.18 4.31 -35.10
N PHE A 11 -58.61 3.10 -35.12
CA PHE A 11 -58.24 2.32 -33.94
C PHE A 11 -57.16 1.28 -34.26
N CYS A 12 -56.34 0.93 -33.26
CA CYS A 12 -55.38 -0.18 -33.27
C CYS A 12 -56.10 -1.54 -33.49
N ASP A 13 -55.47 -2.66 -33.86
CA ASP A 13 -54.20 -3.17 -33.31
C ASP A 13 -53.63 -4.38 -34.12
N LEU A 14 -52.52 -4.93 -33.63
CA LEU A 14 -52.04 -6.34 -33.71
C LEU A 14 -51.31 -6.94 -34.95
N ASP A 15 -50.06 -7.29 -34.61
CA ASP A 15 -49.28 -8.52 -34.90
C ASP A 15 -48.43 -8.63 -36.20
N LEU A 16 -47.10 -8.66 -35.98
CA LEU A 16 -46.02 -8.80 -36.96
C LEU A 16 -45.44 -10.21 -36.92
N LYS A 17 -45.83 -11.11 -37.83
CA LYS A 17 -45.15 -12.42 -37.99
C LYS A 17 -44.96 -12.89 -39.44
N LYS A 18 -43.71 -13.30 -39.72
CA LYS A 18 -43.23 -14.13 -40.84
C LYS A 18 -43.31 -13.56 -42.27
N ILE A 19 -42.19 -13.01 -42.72
CA ILE A 19 -41.66 -13.28 -44.07
C ILE A 19 -40.27 -13.91 -43.88
N GLN A 20 -39.93 -14.92 -44.70
CA GLN A 20 -38.64 -15.63 -44.64
C GLN A 20 -37.52 -14.81 -45.26
N PHE A 21 -36.31 -14.91 -44.71
CA PHE A 21 -35.07 -14.48 -45.38
C PHE A 21 -33.94 -15.49 -45.11
N ASP A 22 -34.00 -16.62 -45.83
CA ASP A 22 -32.93 -17.60 -45.93
C ASP A 22 -32.61 -17.82 -47.41
N LEU A 23 -31.62 -17.06 -47.93
CA LEU A 23 -30.60 -17.46 -48.91
C LEU A 23 -29.84 -16.20 -49.39
N LEU A 24 -28.78 -15.81 -48.69
CA LEU A 24 -27.67 -15.01 -49.23
C LEU A 24 -26.45 -15.16 -48.31
N ILE A 25 -25.25 -15.24 -48.91
CA ILE A 25 -24.04 -15.77 -48.27
C ILE A 25 -23.33 -14.71 -47.40
N PRO A 26 -22.78 -15.07 -46.22
CA PRO A 26 -22.32 -14.10 -45.22
C PRO A 26 -20.94 -13.49 -45.53
N ILE A 27 -20.91 -12.46 -46.38
CA ILE A 27 -19.73 -11.61 -46.60
C ILE A 27 -19.86 -10.31 -45.78
N GLY A 28 -20.89 -9.49 -46.07
CA GLY A 28 -21.02 -8.15 -45.52
C GLY A 28 -21.17 -8.04 -43.98
N ARG A 29 -21.52 -9.11 -43.25
CA ARG A 29 -21.71 -9.01 -41.79
C ARG A 29 -20.38 -8.86 -41.02
N LYS A 30 -19.30 -9.48 -41.49
CA LYS A 30 -17.94 -9.22 -40.99
C LYS A 30 -17.49 -7.83 -41.40
N GLU A 31 -17.76 -7.45 -42.65
CA GLU A 31 -17.32 -6.19 -43.26
C GLU A 31 -17.91 -4.95 -42.57
N LEU A 32 -19.20 -4.99 -42.17
CA LEU A 32 -19.79 -3.93 -41.33
C LEU A 32 -19.14 -3.86 -39.94
N GLN A 33 -18.84 -4.99 -39.28
CA GLN A 33 -18.13 -4.99 -37.99
C GLN A 33 -16.68 -4.51 -38.12
N VAL A 34 -16.03 -4.80 -39.24
CA VAL A 34 -14.69 -4.28 -39.57
C VAL A 34 -14.72 -2.76 -39.66
N GLN A 35 -15.67 -2.19 -40.42
CA GLN A 35 -15.79 -0.74 -40.56
C GLN A 35 -16.22 -0.04 -39.26
N SER A 36 -17.10 -0.64 -38.44
CA SER A 36 -17.45 -0.04 -37.15
C SER A 36 -16.27 -0.03 -36.16
N ALA A 37 -15.43 -1.08 -36.16
CA ALA A 37 -14.25 -1.16 -35.30
C ALA A 37 -13.16 -0.15 -35.72
N ILE A 38 -12.86 -0.05 -37.02
CA ILE A 38 -11.89 0.93 -37.54
C ILE A 38 -12.41 2.37 -37.42
N GLY A 39 -13.71 2.60 -37.60
CA GLY A 39 -14.33 3.90 -37.35
C GLY A 39 -14.13 4.36 -35.91
N LEU A 40 -14.52 3.54 -34.92
CA LEU A 40 -14.32 3.84 -33.51
C LEU A 40 -12.85 4.10 -33.15
N LEU A 41 -11.92 3.27 -33.65
CA LEU A 41 -10.49 3.44 -33.39
C LEU A 41 -9.95 4.74 -34.02
N ARG A 42 -10.45 5.13 -35.20
CA ARG A 42 -10.09 6.40 -35.85
C ARG A 42 -10.61 7.60 -35.07
N ASP A 43 -11.86 7.57 -34.59
CA ASP A 43 -12.41 8.64 -33.74
C ASP A 43 -11.59 8.81 -32.45
N LEU A 44 -11.07 7.72 -31.89
CA LEU A 44 -10.18 7.76 -30.73
C LEU A 44 -8.81 8.41 -31.01
N THR A 45 -8.30 8.38 -32.25
CA THR A 45 -7.04 9.08 -32.60
C THR A 45 -7.15 10.62 -32.57
N GLU A 46 -8.36 11.18 -32.56
CA GLU A 46 -8.57 12.63 -32.41
C GLU A 46 -8.64 13.10 -30.94
N THR A 47 -8.68 12.16 -29.98
CA THR A 47 -8.78 12.49 -28.55
C THR A 47 -7.52 13.18 -28.02
N GLN A 48 -7.70 14.03 -27.00
CA GLN A 48 -6.56 14.66 -26.32
C GLN A 48 -5.66 13.63 -25.63
N SER A 49 -6.24 12.53 -25.13
CA SER A 49 -5.51 11.44 -24.49
C SER A 49 -4.58 10.73 -25.48
N TYR A 50 -5.07 10.38 -26.68
CA TYR A 50 -4.23 9.82 -27.75
C TYR A 50 -3.11 10.79 -28.18
N ARG A 51 -3.41 12.09 -28.31
CA ARG A 51 -2.41 13.10 -28.70
C ARG A 51 -1.27 13.26 -27.69
N VAL A 52 -1.52 13.00 -26.40
CA VAL A 52 -0.47 12.90 -25.37
C VAL A 52 0.31 11.59 -25.52
N ALA A 53 -0.39 10.45 -25.62
CA ALA A 53 0.23 9.13 -25.78
C ALA A 53 1.17 9.07 -27.01
N ARG A 54 0.75 9.61 -28.16
CA ARG A 54 1.58 9.70 -29.38
C ARG A 54 2.89 10.47 -29.18
N ARG A 55 2.89 11.52 -28.34
CA ARG A 55 4.11 12.25 -27.98
C ARG A 55 5.00 11.41 -27.06
N ASN A 56 4.39 10.70 -26.11
CA ASN A 56 5.09 9.84 -25.16
C ASN A 56 5.75 8.65 -25.89
N SER A 57 5.04 7.99 -26.82
CA SER A 57 5.52 6.87 -27.65
C SER A 57 6.93 7.12 -28.22
N ALA A 58 7.08 8.19 -29.00
CA ALA A 58 8.34 8.53 -29.65
C ALA A 58 9.47 8.85 -28.66
N HIS A 59 9.15 9.44 -27.51
CA HIS A 59 10.12 9.70 -26.45
C HIS A 59 10.55 8.40 -25.75
N VAL A 60 9.60 7.56 -25.36
CA VAL A 60 9.84 6.31 -24.62
C VAL A 60 10.60 5.31 -25.48
N GLN A 61 10.15 5.03 -26.70
CA GLN A 61 10.86 4.12 -27.61
C GLN A 61 12.26 4.66 -27.98
N GLY A 62 12.39 5.97 -28.22
CA GLY A 62 13.66 6.62 -28.54
C GLY A 62 14.67 6.62 -27.38
N THR A 63 14.20 6.75 -26.13
CA THR A 63 15.05 6.77 -24.92
C THR A 63 15.34 5.37 -24.40
N TRP A 64 14.31 4.52 -24.23
CA TRP A 64 14.42 3.23 -23.57
C TRP A 64 14.70 2.06 -24.52
N GLY A 65 14.25 2.11 -25.77
CA GLY A 65 14.51 1.06 -26.76
C GLY A 65 16.00 0.74 -26.94
N PRO A 66 16.91 1.73 -27.07
CA PRO A 66 18.36 1.50 -27.07
C PRO A 66 18.87 0.90 -25.76
N ILE A 67 18.42 1.40 -24.60
CA ILE A 67 18.89 0.96 -23.27
C ILE A 67 18.48 -0.49 -22.99
N LEU A 68 17.27 -0.90 -23.39
CA LEU A 68 16.76 -2.26 -23.22
C LEU A 68 17.40 -3.26 -24.20
N ARG A 69 17.80 -2.81 -25.40
CA ARG A 69 18.58 -3.62 -26.35
C ARG A 69 20.03 -3.81 -25.93
N ASP A 70 20.62 -2.86 -25.19
CA ASP A 70 21.93 -3.01 -24.54
C ASP A 70 21.83 -3.88 -23.27
N PHE A 71 21.30 -5.10 -23.44
CA PHE A 71 21.00 -6.01 -22.33
C PHE A 71 22.26 -6.55 -21.61
N GLU A 72 23.43 -6.40 -22.23
CA GLU A 72 24.74 -6.73 -21.64
C GLU A 72 25.21 -5.65 -20.66
N ASN A 73 24.93 -4.37 -20.89
CA ASN A 73 25.41 -3.29 -20.01
C ASN A 73 24.32 -2.67 -19.12
N ILE A 74 23.02 -2.79 -19.46
CA ILE A 74 21.90 -2.22 -18.69
C ILE A 74 21.96 -2.58 -17.20
N THR A 75 21.97 -1.56 -16.34
CA THR A 75 21.99 -1.76 -14.88
C THR A 75 20.61 -2.16 -14.32
N PRO A 76 20.56 -2.88 -13.18
CA PRO A 76 19.32 -3.11 -12.43
C PRO A 76 18.52 -1.82 -12.17
N GLY A 77 19.20 -0.69 -11.95
CA GLY A 77 18.58 0.62 -11.76
C GLY A 77 17.96 1.20 -13.04
N GLN A 78 18.57 1.02 -14.21
CA GLN A 78 17.97 1.41 -15.49
C GLN A 78 16.73 0.56 -15.79
N TYR A 79 16.82 -0.76 -15.66
CA TYR A 79 15.68 -1.65 -15.88
C TYR A 79 14.53 -1.33 -14.90
N ARG A 80 14.83 -1.15 -13.60
CA ARG A 80 13.84 -0.75 -12.60
C ARG A 80 13.12 0.55 -12.96
N ARG A 81 13.86 1.59 -13.40
CA ARG A 81 13.25 2.85 -13.82
C ARG A 81 12.28 2.66 -14.99
N PHE A 82 12.64 1.89 -16.01
CA PHE A 82 11.71 1.61 -17.12
C PHE A 82 10.38 0.98 -16.66
N LEU A 83 10.35 0.15 -15.61
CA LEU A 83 9.10 -0.43 -15.10
C LEU A 83 8.19 0.59 -14.38
N ASP A 84 8.69 1.79 -14.04
CA ASP A 84 7.90 2.87 -13.46
C ASP A 84 7.11 3.63 -14.54
N PHE A 85 5.84 3.95 -14.24
CA PHE A 85 4.97 4.71 -15.14
C PHE A 85 5.54 6.09 -15.52
N ASP A 86 6.31 6.75 -14.65
CA ASP A 86 6.92 8.05 -14.98
C ASP A 86 7.93 7.97 -16.14
N GLU A 87 8.50 6.79 -16.40
CA GLU A 87 9.60 6.59 -17.35
C GLU A 87 9.12 5.83 -18.60
N ASN A 88 8.17 4.89 -18.48
CA ASN A 88 7.50 4.27 -19.63
C ASN A 88 6.23 4.98 -20.12
N GLN A 89 5.68 5.91 -19.33
CA GLN A 89 4.58 6.81 -19.68
C GLN A 89 3.28 6.13 -20.18
N HIS A 90 3.06 4.85 -19.88
CA HIS A 90 1.93 4.06 -20.44
C HIS A 90 1.47 2.88 -19.57
N TRP A 91 2.38 1.99 -19.14
CA TRP A 91 2.00 0.77 -18.44
C TRP A 91 2.09 0.90 -16.91
N THR A 92 0.96 1.22 -16.28
CA THR A 92 0.83 1.49 -14.84
C THR A 92 1.18 0.33 -13.91
N THR A 93 1.26 -0.92 -14.41
CA THR A 93 1.37 -2.12 -13.57
C THR A 93 2.69 -2.91 -13.71
N LEU A 94 3.61 -2.51 -14.59
CA LEU A 94 4.87 -3.23 -14.82
C LEU A 94 5.75 -3.33 -13.57
N TYR A 95 5.79 -2.26 -12.76
CA TYR A 95 6.55 -2.21 -11.50
C TYR A 95 6.20 -3.38 -10.54
N ARG A 96 4.98 -3.95 -10.61
CA ARG A 96 4.54 -5.07 -9.76
C ARG A 96 5.38 -6.35 -9.93
N GLN A 97 6.16 -6.46 -11.02
CA GLN A 97 7.05 -7.59 -11.30
C GLN A 97 8.54 -7.31 -10.99
N VAL A 98 8.86 -6.16 -10.40
CA VAL A 98 10.26 -5.70 -10.24
C VAL A 98 11.12 -6.64 -9.40
N THR A 99 10.60 -7.21 -8.30
CA THR A 99 11.38 -8.08 -7.41
C THR A 99 11.85 -9.37 -8.10
N PRO A 100 10.96 -10.26 -8.60
CA PRO A 100 11.39 -11.51 -9.25
C PRO A 100 12.19 -11.30 -10.54
N THR A 101 12.02 -10.17 -11.24
CA THR A 101 12.81 -9.85 -12.44
C THR A 101 14.20 -9.28 -12.11
N LEU A 102 14.42 -8.67 -10.95
CA LEU A 102 15.75 -8.21 -10.52
C LEU A 102 16.58 -9.31 -9.83
N GLU A 103 15.93 -10.29 -9.21
CA GLU A 103 16.60 -11.48 -8.66
C GLU A 103 17.47 -12.17 -9.73
N ASN A 104 18.67 -12.62 -9.34
CA ASN A 104 19.61 -13.38 -10.17
C ASN A 104 19.95 -12.77 -11.56
N ASN A 105 19.73 -11.46 -11.76
CA ASN A 105 19.77 -10.77 -13.06
C ASN A 105 18.76 -11.32 -14.12
N ASN A 106 17.64 -11.88 -13.68
CA ASN A 106 16.57 -12.43 -14.55
C ASN A 106 16.18 -11.48 -15.70
N PHE A 107 16.10 -10.17 -15.43
CA PHE A 107 15.81 -9.14 -16.43
C PHE A 107 16.74 -9.19 -17.66
N ARG A 108 18.03 -9.49 -17.49
CA ARG A 108 18.98 -9.63 -18.63
C ARG A 108 18.64 -10.85 -19.48
N ASN A 109 18.25 -11.97 -18.86
CA ASN A 109 17.87 -13.19 -19.57
C ASN A 109 16.60 -12.96 -20.42
N ALA A 110 15.62 -12.22 -19.88
CA ALA A 110 14.41 -11.85 -20.60
C ALA A 110 14.71 -10.89 -21.76
N LEU A 111 15.51 -9.85 -21.52
CA LEU A 111 15.92 -8.92 -22.57
C LEU A 111 16.73 -9.60 -23.68
N ALA A 112 17.65 -10.50 -23.33
CA ALA A 112 18.41 -11.31 -24.30
C ALA A 112 17.48 -12.19 -25.15
N ALA A 113 16.53 -12.89 -24.52
CA ALA A 113 15.52 -13.70 -25.23
C ALA A 113 14.65 -12.86 -26.17
N LEU A 114 14.32 -11.62 -25.80
CA LEU A 114 13.58 -10.69 -26.67
C LEU A 114 14.44 -10.03 -27.76
N ALA A 115 15.76 -9.92 -27.55
CA ALA A 115 16.70 -9.27 -28.47
C ALA A 115 17.27 -10.19 -29.56
N ALA A 116 17.06 -11.50 -29.49
CA ALA A 116 17.57 -12.48 -30.47
C ALA A 116 16.85 -12.37 -31.83
N GLU A 117 17.29 -11.46 -32.70
CA GLU A 117 16.65 -11.19 -34.01
C GLU A 117 16.72 -12.36 -35.01
N ASP A 118 17.59 -13.35 -34.78
CA ASP A 118 17.73 -14.59 -35.54
C ASP A 118 16.72 -15.69 -35.14
N VAL A 119 15.95 -15.46 -34.07
CA VAL A 119 14.96 -16.39 -33.52
C VAL A 119 13.53 -15.90 -33.85
N ASP A 120 12.59 -16.83 -34.05
CA ASP A 120 11.19 -16.47 -34.30
C ASP A 120 10.57 -15.73 -33.11
N VAL A 121 9.63 -14.80 -33.37
CA VAL A 121 9.02 -14.00 -32.31
C VAL A 121 8.17 -14.83 -31.33
N ALA A 122 7.60 -15.96 -31.76
CA ALA A 122 6.97 -16.90 -30.85
C ALA A 122 8.00 -17.49 -29.87
N ASP A 123 9.11 -18.03 -30.38
CA ASP A 123 10.17 -18.61 -29.56
C ASP A 123 10.82 -17.56 -28.64
N ARG A 124 11.03 -16.31 -29.11
CA ARG A 124 11.50 -15.19 -28.28
C ARG A 124 10.57 -14.92 -27.10
N ILE A 125 9.25 -14.93 -27.33
CA ILE A 125 8.22 -14.73 -26.30
C ILE A 125 8.08 -15.93 -25.37
N ASP A 126 8.11 -17.16 -25.88
CA ASP A 126 8.04 -18.38 -25.06
C ASP A 126 9.26 -18.49 -24.14
N ASN A 127 10.47 -18.20 -24.63
CA ASN A 127 11.69 -18.14 -23.82
C ASN A 127 11.65 -17.00 -22.79
N ALA A 128 11.28 -15.79 -23.20
CA ALA A 128 11.17 -14.65 -22.28
C ALA A 128 10.13 -14.90 -21.17
N THR A 129 9.02 -15.61 -21.46
CA THR A 129 7.97 -15.91 -20.48
C THR A 129 8.27 -17.12 -19.57
N GLN A 130 9.42 -17.81 -19.74
CA GLN A 130 9.94 -18.73 -18.72
C GLN A 130 10.73 -18.00 -17.61
N VAL A 131 11.08 -16.73 -17.80
CA VAL A 131 11.87 -15.97 -16.84
C VAL A 131 11.00 -15.54 -15.64
N PRO A 132 11.43 -15.75 -14.38
CA PRO A 132 10.64 -15.37 -13.21
C PRO A 132 10.23 -13.88 -13.23
N GLY A 133 8.94 -13.63 -13.01
CA GLY A 133 8.33 -12.30 -13.06
C GLY A 133 7.97 -11.78 -14.47
N VAL A 134 8.35 -12.46 -15.55
CA VAL A 134 8.09 -12.00 -16.92
C VAL A 134 6.84 -12.67 -17.49
N GLY A 135 5.67 -12.11 -17.17
CA GLY A 135 4.42 -12.47 -17.85
C GLY A 135 4.36 -11.93 -19.29
N ILE A 136 3.43 -12.45 -20.10
CA ILE A 136 3.24 -12.03 -21.51
C ILE A 136 3.04 -10.52 -21.69
N GLY A 137 2.35 -9.85 -20.76
CA GLY A 137 2.20 -8.39 -20.76
C GLY A 137 3.53 -7.65 -20.58
N THR A 138 4.42 -8.15 -19.72
CA THR A 138 5.77 -7.62 -19.53
C THR A 138 6.65 -7.91 -20.75
N ALA A 139 6.64 -9.15 -21.25
CA ALA A 139 7.45 -9.56 -22.40
C ALA A 139 7.10 -8.77 -23.67
N SER A 140 5.80 -8.61 -23.97
CA SER A 140 5.35 -7.88 -25.16
C SER A 140 5.46 -6.36 -25.03
N ALA A 141 5.35 -5.78 -23.83
CA ALA A 141 5.65 -4.36 -23.60
C ALA A 141 7.15 -4.04 -23.76
N LEU A 142 8.03 -4.91 -23.26
CA LEU A 142 9.48 -4.82 -23.48
C LEU A 142 9.79 -4.93 -24.98
N LEU A 143 9.26 -5.93 -25.67
CA LEU A 143 9.45 -6.13 -27.12
C LEU A 143 8.94 -4.94 -27.95
N CYS A 144 7.75 -4.42 -27.64
CA CYS A 144 7.20 -3.21 -28.27
C CYS A 144 8.08 -1.96 -28.04
N THR A 145 8.76 -1.86 -26.89
CA THR A 145 9.70 -0.77 -26.61
C THR A 145 11.05 -0.96 -27.31
N MET A 146 11.55 -2.20 -27.39
CA MET A 146 12.85 -2.55 -27.97
C MET A 146 12.85 -2.57 -29.49
N ASP A 147 11.73 -2.92 -30.13
CA ASP A 147 11.66 -3.24 -31.56
C ASP A 147 10.61 -2.36 -32.28
N GLY A 148 9.44 -2.16 -31.67
CA GLY A 148 8.38 -1.28 -32.20
C GLY A 148 7.54 -1.86 -33.34
N ARG A 149 7.99 -2.95 -34.00
CA ARG A 149 7.18 -3.68 -35.00
C ARG A 149 6.08 -4.56 -34.37
N TRP A 150 6.22 -4.90 -33.10
CA TRP A 150 5.41 -5.91 -32.41
C TRP A 150 4.44 -5.30 -31.39
N GLY A 151 3.21 -5.80 -31.37
CA GLY A 151 2.13 -5.32 -30.49
C GLY A 151 2.23 -5.80 -29.05
N VAL A 152 1.59 -5.10 -28.13
CA VAL A 152 1.49 -5.52 -26.73
C VAL A 152 0.29 -6.45 -26.56
N TRP A 153 0.46 -7.59 -25.89
CA TRP A 153 -0.64 -8.45 -25.44
C TRP A 153 -0.69 -8.49 -23.92
N ASN A 154 -1.66 -7.74 -23.39
CA ASN A 154 -2.01 -7.72 -21.97
C ASN A 154 -3.55 -7.88 -21.81
N GLY A 155 -4.06 -7.83 -20.57
CA GLY A 155 -5.49 -7.98 -20.29
C GLY A 155 -6.37 -6.86 -20.86
N THR A 156 -5.84 -5.65 -21.01
CA THR A 156 -6.49 -4.52 -21.68
C THR A 156 -6.59 -4.77 -23.18
N THR A 157 -5.51 -5.24 -23.83
CA THR A 157 -5.53 -5.67 -25.24
C THR A 157 -6.62 -6.71 -25.50
N GLU A 158 -6.68 -7.75 -24.65
CA GLU A 158 -7.65 -8.83 -24.78
C GLU A 158 -9.10 -8.34 -24.59
N ALA A 159 -9.37 -7.52 -23.56
CA ALA A 159 -10.69 -6.97 -23.32
C ALA A 159 -11.12 -5.99 -24.43
N ALA A 160 -10.21 -5.18 -24.96
CA ALA A 160 -10.47 -4.25 -26.06
C ALA A 160 -10.78 -4.99 -27.37
N LEU A 161 -9.95 -5.97 -27.75
CA LEU A 161 -10.22 -6.81 -28.93
C LEU A 161 -11.52 -7.62 -28.79
N LYS A 162 -11.90 -8.02 -27.57
CA LYS A 162 -13.24 -8.61 -27.30
C LYS A 162 -14.37 -7.60 -27.50
N LYS A 163 -14.26 -6.38 -26.97
CA LYS A 163 -15.24 -5.28 -27.16
C LYS A 163 -15.38 -4.87 -28.64
N LEU A 164 -14.30 -4.94 -29.42
CA LEU A 164 -14.27 -4.70 -30.86
C LEU A 164 -14.75 -5.89 -31.72
N GLY A 165 -15.04 -7.06 -31.11
CA GLY A 165 -15.42 -8.28 -31.85
C GLY A 165 -14.29 -8.89 -32.69
N ARG A 166 -13.03 -8.60 -32.36
CA ARG A 166 -11.83 -9.03 -33.11
C ARG A 166 -10.99 -10.10 -32.41
N TRP A 167 -11.29 -10.46 -31.16
CA TRP A 167 -10.53 -11.46 -30.41
C TRP A 167 -10.49 -12.84 -31.12
N PRO A 168 -9.30 -13.46 -31.31
CA PRO A 168 -9.17 -14.71 -32.07
C PRO A 168 -9.64 -15.95 -31.30
N THR A 169 -9.86 -17.04 -32.03
CA THR A 169 -9.91 -18.40 -31.49
C THR A 169 -8.57 -19.09 -31.68
N PHE A 170 -8.03 -19.68 -30.62
CA PHE A 170 -6.72 -20.34 -30.67
C PHE A 170 -6.83 -21.84 -31.03
N PRO A 171 -6.05 -22.33 -32.01
CA PRO A 171 -5.79 -23.75 -32.18
C PRO A 171 -5.31 -24.44 -30.89
N ARG A 172 -5.68 -25.72 -30.71
CA ARG A 172 -5.21 -26.53 -29.58
C ARG A 172 -3.70 -26.77 -29.68
N GLY A 173 -3.01 -26.74 -28.54
CA GLY A 173 -1.58 -27.05 -28.45
C GLY A 173 -0.64 -25.86 -28.66
N LEU A 174 -1.14 -24.66 -28.99
CA LEU A 174 -0.28 -23.48 -29.08
C LEU A 174 0.32 -23.08 -27.73
N THR A 175 1.61 -22.75 -27.78
CA THR A 175 2.42 -22.15 -26.72
C THR A 175 1.98 -20.70 -26.41
N VAL A 176 2.71 -19.96 -25.58
CA VAL A 176 2.40 -18.54 -25.31
C VAL A 176 2.77 -17.69 -26.53
N GLY A 177 3.97 -17.91 -27.08
CA GLY A 177 4.45 -17.28 -28.31
C GLY A 177 3.59 -17.59 -29.53
N GLY A 178 3.19 -18.85 -29.71
CA GLY A 178 2.29 -19.25 -30.80
C GLY A 178 0.90 -18.60 -30.73
N ARG A 179 0.41 -18.25 -29.53
CA ARG A 179 -0.81 -17.44 -29.36
C ARG A 179 -0.55 -15.95 -29.55
N TYR A 180 0.61 -15.48 -29.10
CA TYR A 180 1.03 -14.10 -29.28
C TYR A 180 1.09 -13.70 -30.75
N LEU A 181 1.64 -14.54 -31.64
CA LEU A 181 1.60 -14.34 -33.09
C LEU A 181 0.16 -14.10 -33.60
N VAL A 182 -0.78 -15.00 -33.25
CA VAL A 182 -2.18 -14.92 -33.68
C VAL A 182 -2.90 -13.66 -33.16
N VAL A 183 -2.48 -13.11 -32.02
CA VAL A 183 -2.94 -11.79 -31.53
C VAL A 183 -2.24 -10.66 -32.28
N ASN A 184 -0.92 -10.75 -32.45
CA ASN A 184 -0.08 -9.73 -33.07
C ASN A 184 -0.47 -9.47 -34.54
N ASP A 185 -0.83 -10.49 -35.32
CA ASP A 185 -1.33 -10.33 -36.69
C ASP A 185 -2.55 -9.39 -36.75
N ILE A 186 -3.42 -9.45 -35.73
CA ILE A 186 -4.62 -8.61 -35.62
C ILE A 186 -4.25 -7.20 -35.15
N LEU A 187 -3.27 -7.05 -34.26
CA LEU A 187 -2.74 -5.73 -33.86
C LEU A 187 -2.01 -5.05 -35.04
N PHE A 188 -1.33 -5.83 -35.89
CA PHE A 188 -0.63 -5.35 -37.08
C PHE A 188 -1.62 -4.90 -38.18
N ASP A 189 -2.63 -5.72 -38.49
CA ASP A 189 -3.72 -5.37 -39.41
C ASP A 189 -4.43 -4.07 -39.00
N LEU A 190 -4.85 -3.98 -37.74
CA LEU A 190 -5.61 -2.83 -37.24
C LEU A 190 -4.76 -1.55 -37.13
N ALA A 191 -3.50 -1.65 -36.69
CA ALA A 191 -2.60 -0.49 -36.64
C ALA A 191 -2.23 0.01 -38.04
N GLY A 192 -1.98 -0.90 -38.99
CA GLY A 192 -1.69 -0.57 -40.39
C GLY A 192 -2.86 0.13 -41.10
N GLN A 193 -4.11 -0.21 -40.75
CA GLN A 193 -5.31 0.48 -41.25
C GLN A 193 -5.55 1.87 -40.65
N LEU A 194 -4.75 2.26 -39.65
CA LEU A 194 -4.84 3.56 -38.95
C LEU A 194 -3.59 4.45 -39.13
N ASP A 195 -2.49 3.91 -39.69
CA ASP A 195 -1.17 4.57 -39.80
C ASP A 195 -0.59 4.99 -38.43
N VAL A 196 -0.62 4.06 -37.46
CA VAL A 196 -0.14 4.25 -36.08
C VAL A 196 0.91 3.21 -35.68
N THR A 197 1.81 3.56 -34.74
CA THR A 197 2.75 2.58 -34.18
C THR A 197 2.06 1.55 -33.28
N GLN A 198 2.70 0.40 -33.05
CA GLN A 198 2.17 -0.63 -32.14
C GLN A 198 2.02 -0.15 -30.68
N TRP A 199 2.85 0.82 -30.27
CA TRP A 199 2.75 1.47 -28.97
C TRP A 199 1.53 2.42 -28.92
N GLU A 200 1.34 3.26 -29.95
CA GLU A 200 0.13 4.08 -30.11
C GLU A 200 -1.15 3.21 -30.14
N PHE A 201 -1.08 2.03 -30.76
CA PHE A 201 -2.21 1.10 -30.84
C PHE A 201 -2.58 0.47 -29.49
N ASP A 202 -1.63 0.15 -28.62
CA ASP A 202 -1.92 -0.32 -27.25
C ASP A 202 -2.58 0.77 -26.39
N HIS A 203 -2.26 2.06 -26.62
CA HIS A 203 -3.04 3.17 -26.01
C HIS A 203 -4.47 3.25 -26.56
N LEU A 204 -4.69 2.98 -27.85
CA LEU A 204 -6.06 2.85 -28.39
C LEU A 204 -6.81 1.69 -27.74
N MET A 205 -6.16 0.57 -27.40
CA MET A 205 -6.80 -0.51 -26.63
C MET A 205 -7.21 -0.07 -25.23
N TRP A 206 -6.40 0.75 -24.54
CA TRP A 206 -6.80 1.35 -23.26
C TRP A 206 -8.01 2.29 -23.41
N LEU A 207 -8.00 3.14 -24.44
CA LEU A 207 -9.09 4.08 -24.73
C LEU A 207 -10.41 3.40 -25.10
N VAL A 208 -10.36 2.29 -25.84
CA VAL A 208 -11.54 1.46 -26.17
C VAL A 208 -12.29 1.00 -24.90
N LEU A 209 -11.62 0.90 -23.75
CA LEU A 209 -12.23 0.48 -22.49
C LEU A 209 -12.69 1.62 -21.58
N GLN A 210 -12.39 2.89 -21.89
CA GLN A 210 -12.81 4.02 -21.05
C GLN A 210 -14.25 4.45 -21.32
N ASP A 211 -14.91 5.01 -20.30
CA ASP A 211 -16.19 5.72 -20.43
C ASP A 211 -15.99 7.18 -20.90
N ASP A 212 -14.85 7.80 -20.56
CA ASP A 212 -14.39 9.08 -21.12
C ASP A 212 -13.00 8.92 -21.77
N PRO A 213 -12.92 8.85 -23.11
CA PRO A 213 -11.65 8.71 -23.82
C PRO A 213 -10.85 10.03 -23.95
N ASN A 214 -11.36 11.16 -23.46
CA ASN A 214 -10.58 12.39 -23.33
C ASN A 214 -9.85 12.49 -21.98
N MET A 215 -10.10 11.57 -21.04
CA MET A 215 -9.33 11.46 -19.81
C MET A 215 -7.85 11.20 -20.13
N VAL A 216 -7.00 12.16 -19.78
CA VAL A 216 -5.54 12.00 -19.77
C VAL A 216 -5.17 11.25 -18.50
N LEU A 217 -4.34 10.22 -18.61
CA LEU A 217 -3.69 9.61 -17.44
C LEU A 217 -2.63 10.58 -16.91
N GLU A 218 -2.98 11.33 -15.88
CA GLU A 218 -2.01 11.98 -15.02
C GLU A 218 -1.03 10.92 -14.45
N PRO A 219 0.27 11.23 -14.32
CA PRO A 219 1.23 10.35 -13.68
C PRO A 219 0.74 9.89 -12.30
N ILE A 220 0.96 8.61 -11.98
CA ILE A 220 0.79 8.12 -10.61
C ILE A 220 1.65 9.01 -9.73
N GLN A 221 1.04 9.75 -8.79
CA GLN A 221 1.83 10.56 -7.85
C GLN A 221 2.59 9.62 -6.92
N LYS A 222 3.79 9.22 -7.32
CA LYS A 222 4.78 8.58 -6.46
C LYS A 222 4.85 9.32 -5.14
N ALA A 223 4.95 8.58 -4.05
CA ALA A 223 4.93 9.19 -2.75
C ALA A 223 6.08 10.18 -2.58
N ARG A 224 5.76 11.39 -2.11
CA ARG A 224 6.81 12.38 -1.83
C ARG A 224 7.51 11.98 -0.52
N PRO A 225 8.86 12.01 -0.44
CA PRO A 225 9.58 11.78 0.81
C PRO A 225 9.03 12.68 1.95
N GLY A 226 8.86 12.10 3.14
CA GLY A 226 8.19 12.78 4.26
C GLY A 226 6.65 12.78 4.21
N THR A 227 6.03 11.94 3.36
CA THR A 227 4.60 11.64 3.40
C THR A 227 4.33 10.25 4.00
N PHE A 228 3.12 10.06 4.52
CA PHE A 228 2.63 8.74 4.93
C PHE A 228 2.54 7.78 3.72
N ASN A 229 2.25 8.32 2.52
CA ASN A 229 2.30 7.57 1.27
C ASN A 229 3.67 6.90 1.08
N ALA A 230 4.77 7.58 1.43
CA ALA A 230 6.12 7.06 1.25
C ALA A 230 6.41 5.94 2.24
N LEU A 231 5.95 6.10 3.50
CA LEU A 231 6.02 5.03 4.49
C LEU A 231 5.24 3.77 4.06
N ILE A 232 4.20 3.87 3.24
CA ILE A 232 3.50 2.69 2.68
C ILE A 232 4.37 2.01 1.62
N GLU A 233 4.83 2.77 0.62
CA GLU A 233 5.68 2.25 -0.46
C GLU A 233 7.01 1.65 0.08
N GLU A 234 7.61 2.28 1.10
CA GLU A 234 8.87 1.87 1.74
C GLU A 234 8.72 0.63 2.63
N ARG A 235 7.60 0.47 3.36
CA ARG A 235 7.44 -0.59 4.38
C ARG A 235 6.82 -1.87 3.88
N SER A 236 5.92 -1.79 2.89
CA SER A 236 5.18 -2.95 2.38
C SER A 236 5.11 -3.04 0.85
N GLY A 237 5.41 -1.94 0.13
CA GLY A 237 5.30 -1.91 -1.32
C GLY A 237 3.87 -2.02 -1.87
N TYR A 238 2.85 -1.77 -1.04
CA TYR A 238 1.45 -1.83 -1.48
C TYR A 238 1.14 -0.78 -2.56
N ASP A 239 0.31 -1.17 -3.54
CA ASP A 239 -0.17 -0.27 -4.58
C ASP A 239 -1.08 0.82 -3.97
N LEU A 240 -0.64 2.08 -4.05
CA LEU A 240 -1.41 3.22 -3.55
C LEU A 240 -2.75 3.44 -4.29
N ALA A 241 -2.98 2.79 -5.43
CA ALA A 241 -4.28 2.74 -6.11
C ALA A 241 -5.26 1.77 -5.44
N ASN A 242 -4.77 0.68 -4.84
CA ASN A 242 -5.56 -0.26 -4.03
C ASN A 242 -5.76 0.23 -2.58
N CYS A 243 -5.07 1.30 -2.17
CA CYS A 243 -5.06 1.80 -0.79
C CYS A 243 -6.01 2.99 -0.54
N ARG A 244 -6.64 3.02 0.64
CA ARG A 244 -7.55 4.08 1.09
C ARG A 244 -7.06 4.75 2.37
N PHE A 245 -7.12 6.07 2.42
CA PHE A 245 -7.06 6.86 3.66
C PHE A 245 -8.47 7.16 4.16
N VAL A 246 -8.76 6.84 5.42
CA VAL A 246 -10.07 7.11 6.05
C VAL A 246 -9.86 7.89 7.35
N ARG A 247 -10.40 9.11 7.44
CA ARG A 247 -10.41 9.94 8.65
C ARG A 247 -11.80 10.00 9.24
N HIS A 248 -11.92 9.56 10.48
CA HIS A 248 -13.19 9.50 11.21
C HIS A 248 -13.59 10.85 11.83
N SER A 249 -14.81 10.91 12.35
CA SER A 249 -15.33 12.07 13.09
C SER A 249 -14.76 12.18 14.51
N GLN A 250 -14.98 13.33 15.17
CA GLN A 250 -14.56 13.58 16.56
C GLN A 250 -15.07 12.53 17.55
N LYS A 251 -16.20 11.86 17.27
CA LYS A 251 -16.73 10.75 18.09
C LYS A 251 -15.69 9.66 18.31
N SER A 252 -14.85 9.40 17.31
CA SER A 252 -13.88 8.31 17.31
C SER A 252 -12.67 8.56 18.21
N VAL A 253 -12.39 9.83 18.53
CA VAL A 253 -11.43 10.17 19.59
C VAL A 253 -11.93 9.65 20.95
N GLY A 254 -13.25 9.72 21.19
CA GLY A 254 -13.87 9.18 22.41
C GLY A 254 -13.88 7.65 22.49
N PHE A 255 -13.78 6.95 21.35
CA PHE A 255 -13.57 5.49 21.32
C PHE A 255 -12.10 5.16 21.57
N TRP A 256 -11.18 5.82 20.85
CA TRP A 256 -9.73 5.69 21.01
C TRP A 256 -9.26 5.84 22.47
N THR A 257 -9.72 6.89 23.15
CA THR A 257 -9.38 7.18 24.55
C THR A 257 -9.90 6.14 25.54
N LYS A 258 -10.93 5.34 25.19
CA LYS A 258 -11.38 4.20 26.00
C LYS A 258 -10.48 2.98 25.78
N SER A 259 -10.37 2.55 24.52
CA SER A 259 -9.38 1.56 24.07
C SER A 259 -9.32 1.53 22.54
N ARG A 260 -8.19 1.08 22.00
CA ARG A 260 -8.07 0.79 20.57
C ARG A 260 -9.13 -0.22 20.09
N ALA A 261 -9.38 -1.27 20.87
CA ALA A 261 -10.37 -2.29 20.55
C ALA A 261 -11.81 -1.73 20.43
N ASN A 262 -12.15 -0.70 21.21
CA ASN A 262 -13.43 0.03 21.09
C ASN A 262 -13.53 0.80 19.76
N LEU A 263 -12.41 1.35 19.28
CA LEU A 263 -12.32 2.01 17.99
C LEU A 263 -12.32 1.00 16.81
N GLU A 264 -11.65 -0.13 16.94
CA GLU A 264 -11.64 -1.21 15.93
C GLU A 264 -13.00 -1.87 15.77
N HIS A 265 -13.74 -2.06 16.87
CA HIS A 265 -15.15 -2.43 16.84
C HIS A 265 -15.95 -1.46 15.95
N TYR A 266 -15.75 -0.16 16.11
CA TYR A 266 -16.42 0.87 15.30
C TYR A 266 -16.02 0.88 13.81
N PHE A 267 -14.83 0.38 13.44
CA PHE A 267 -14.40 0.29 12.03
C PHE A 267 -15.13 -0.81 11.24
N GLY A 268 -15.65 -1.84 11.90
CA GLY A 268 -16.32 -2.98 11.25
C GLY A 268 -17.80 -2.75 10.90
N TYR A 269 -18.35 -1.56 11.17
CA TYR A 269 -19.78 -1.25 11.07
C TYR A 269 -20.02 0.06 10.30
N GLN A 270 -20.92 0.03 9.31
CA GLN A 270 -21.38 1.24 8.62
C GLN A 270 -22.89 1.19 8.36
N ARG A 271 -23.63 2.20 8.84
CA ARG A 271 -25.09 2.29 8.66
C ARG A 271 -25.51 2.33 7.20
N GLU A 272 -26.59 1.63 6.87
CA GLU A 272 -27.26 1.69 5.58
C GLU A 272 -27.56 3.15 5.16
N GLY A 273 -27.48 3.42 3.85
CA GLY A 273 -27.58 4.77 3.29
C GLY A 273 -26.32 5.63 3.42
N SER A 274 -25.30 5.18 4.16
CA SER A 274 -23.97 5.82 4.15
C SER A 274 -23.16 5.38 2.93
N ALA A 275 -22.26 6.25 2.46
CA ALA A 275 -21.23 5.84 1.49
C ALA A 275 -20.25 4.83 2.11
N ASN A 276 -19.80 3.85 1.32
CA ASN A 276 -18.83 2.85 1.74
C ASN A 276 -17.48 3.52 2.10
N PRO A 277 -16.94 3.32 3.33
CA PRO A 277 -15.68 3.94 3.75
C PRO A 277 -14.48 3.49 2.91
N TYR A 278 -14.48 2.24 2.45
CA TYR A 278 -13.33 1.56 1.85
C TYR A 278 -13.42 1.49 0.33
N ASN A 279 -14.64 1.42 -0.22
CA ASN A 279 -14.92 1.54 -1.66
C ASN A 279 -14.05 0.59 -2.52
N ASN A 280 -14.07 -0.70 -2.15
CA ASN A 280 -13.32 -1.81 -2.77
C ASN A 280 -11.77 -1.65 -2.72
N ALA A 281 -11.24 -0.83 -1.81
CA ALA A 281 -9.82 -0.84 -1.47
C ALA A 281 -9.44 -2.15 -0.77
N GLU A 282 -8.25 -2.66 -1.10
CA GLU A 282 -7.65 -3.85 -0.49
C GLU A 282 -7.09 -3.54 0.90
N ILE A 283 -6.49 -2.36 1.04
CA ILE A 283 -5.79 -1.89 2.23
C ILE A 283 -6.35 -0.53 2.67
N VAL A 284 -6.62 -0.38 3.96
CA VAL A 284 -7.23 0.82 4.53
C VAL A 284 -6.44 1.33 5.74
N PHE A 285 -6.07 2.61 5.68
CA PHE A 285 -5.30 3.30 6.71
C PHE A 285 -6.24 4.26 7.46
N GLN A 286 -6.45 3.99 8.74
CA GLN A 286 -7.44 4.64 9.58
C GLN A 286 -6.81 5.79 10.38
N PHE A 287 -7.53 6.92 10.44
CA PHE A 287 -7.11 8.14 11.13
C PHE A 287 -8.25 8.73 11.97
N ILE A 288 -7.92 9.42 13.06
CA ILE A 288 -8.84 10.25 13.84
C ILE A 288 -8.39 11.73 13.83
N PRO A 289 -9.26 12.70 14.13
CA PRO A 289 -8.84 14.10 14.29
C PRO A 289 -7.78 14.26 15.38
N ASN A 290 -6.78 15.11 15.14
CA ASN A 290 -5.82 15.55 16.16
C ASN A 290 -6.34 16.83 16.88
N GLU A 291 -5.56 17.37 17.83
CA GLU A 291 -5.83 18.67 18.45
C GLU A 291 -6.01 19.81 17.43
N ASN A 292 -5.22 19.80 16.34
CA ASN A 292 -5.42 20.66 15.19
C ASN A 292 -6.46 20.06 14.23
N ALA A 293 -7.49 20.84 13.89
CA ALA A 293 -8.61 20.41 13.05
C ALA A 293 -8.22 20.03 11.60
N THR A 294 -7.08 20.50 11.07
CA THR A 294 -6.55 20.09 9.75
C THR A 294 -5.63 18.88 9.81
N GLU A 295 -5.29 18.36 10.99
CA GLU A 295 -4.42 17.21 11.17
C GLU A 295 -5.20 15.92 11.45
N ALA A 296 -4.53 14.77 11.30
CA ALA A 296 -5.09 13.49 11.68
C ALA A 296 -4.04 12.56 12.30
N LEU A 297 -4.37 11.94 13.42
CA LEU A 297 -3.56 10.92 14.08
C LEU A 297 -3.82 9.56 13.44
N PHE A 298 -2.76 8.84 13.06
CA PHE A 298 -2.85 7.47 12.55
C PHE A 298 -3.17 6.47 13.66
N VAL A 299 -4.17 5.60 13.45
CA VAL A 299 -4.70 4.67 14.47
C VAL A 299 -4.75 3.20 14.02
N GLY A 300 -4.24 2.87 12.83
CA GLY A 300 -4.07 1.49 12.38
C GLY A 300 -4.20 1.32 10.87
N ALA A 301 -3.52 0.31 10.34
CA ALA A 301 -3.64 -0.15 8.96
C ALA A 301 -4.28 -1.54 8.95
N TYR A 302 -5.20 -1.77 8.01
CA TYR A 302 -5.97 -3.00 7.94
C TYR A 302 -6.11 -3.48 6.49
N ARG A 303 -6.12 -4.79 6.31
CA ARG A 303 -6.58 -5.46 5.08
C ARG A 303 -8.08 -5.67 5.16
N VAL A 304 -8.79 -5.35 4.09
CA VAL A 304 -10.24 -5.64 3.96
C VAL A 304 -10.37 -7.06 3.42
N LEU A 305 -11.00 -7.94 4.20
CA LEU A 305 -11.16 -9.36 3.84
C LEU A 305 -12.52 -9.64 3.20
N ASP A 306 -13.59 -9.07 3.74
CA ASP A 306 -14.97 -9.32 3.30
C ASP A 306 -15.90 -8.15 3.65
N GLN A 307 -17.03 -8.03 2.94
CA GLN A 307 -18.10 -7.08 3.20
C GLN A 307 -19.47 -7.73 2.95
N TRP A 308 -20.35 -7.70 3.95
CA TRP A 308 -21.73 -8.19 3.85
C TRP A 308 -22.73 -7.20 4.48
N THR A 309 -24.02 -7.48 4.30
CA THR A 309 -25.11 -6.71 4.91
C THR A 309 -25.70 -7.51 6.06
N PHE A 310 -25.68 -6.96 7.27
CA PHE A 310 -26.46 -7.48 8.39
C PHE A 310 -27.92 -7.02 8.25
N PRO A 311 -28.94 -7.81 8.66
CA PRO A 311 -28.86 -9.14 9.25
C PRO A 311 -29.03 -10.28 8.22
N ASP A 312 -28.04 -10.50 7.36
CA ASP A 312 -27.73 -11.88 6.96
C ASP A 312 -27.09 -12.64 8.15
N ASP A 313 -27.18 -13.97 8.12
CA ASP A 313 -26.55 -15.05 8.94
C ASP A 313 -26.23 -14.86 10.46
N GLN A 314 -26.60 -13.75 11.11
CA GLN A 314 -26.18 -13.30 12.44
C GLN A 314 -24.65 -13.09 12.62
N ARG A 315 -23.84 -13.14 11.55
CA ARG A 315 -22.36 -13.03 11.66
C ARG A 315 -21.92 -11.69 12.21
N GLN A 316 -21.11 -11.78 13.26
CA GLN A 316 -20.32 -10.68 13.78
C GLN A 316 -18.98 -10.60 13.02
N HIS A 317 -18.44 -9.39 12.88
CA HIS A 317 -17.14 -9.19 12.23
C HIS A 317 -15.97 -9.57 13.15
N ILE A 318 -14.79 -9.84 12.59
CA ILE A 318 -13.57 -10.30 13.30
C ILE A 318 -13.20 -9.39 14.49
N MET A 319 -13.41 -8.08 14.36
CA MET A 319 -13.12 -7.07 15.39
C MET A 319 -14.32 -6.77 16.31
N TYR A 320 -15.37 -7.58 16.29
CA TYR A 320 -16.55 -7.40 17.14
C TYR A 320 -16.24 -7.75 18.60
N LEU A 321 -16.86 -7.00 19.52
CA LEU A 321 -16.72 -7.16 20.97
C LEU A 321 -18.06 -6.85 21.64
N PRO A 322 -18.70 -7.83 22.33
CA PRO A 322 -20.02 -7.66 22.93
C PRO A 322 -20.11 -6.49 23.93
N GLU A 323 -19.03 -6.16 24.62
CA GLU A 323 -18.98 -5.07 25.60
C GLU A 323 -19.06 -3.66 24.99
N PHE A 324 -18.91 -3.54 23.67
CA PHE A 324 -18.93 -2.27 22.94
C PHE A 324 -20.11 -2.13 21.96
N GLY A 325 -20.86 -3.20 21.71
CA GLY A 325 -21.98 -3.23 20.77
C GLY A 325 -23.34 -3.33 21.45
N GLU A 326 -24.18 -2.31 21.28
CA GLU A 326 -25.64 -2.52 21.24
C GLU A 326 -25.98 -3.10 19.86
N ASN A 327 -26.68 -4.23 19.79
CA ASN A 327 -27.12 -4.79 18.50
C ASN A 327 -28.18 -3.86 17.88
N ASP A 328 -27.77 -3.09 16.86
CA ASP A 328 -28.69 -2.33 16.01
C ASP A 328 -29.32 -3.33 15.02
N ASP A 329 -30.53 -3.83 15.33
CA ASP A 329 -31.29 -4.84 14.55
C ASP A 329 -31.63 -4.41 13.10
N ARG A 330 -31.24 -3.19 12.71
CA ARG A 330 -31.48 -2.60 11.39
C ARG A 330 -30.46 -3.07 10.37
N SER A 331 -30.82 -2.95 9.09
CA SER A 331 -29.89 -3.18 7.99
C SER A 331 -28.65 -2.28 8.09
N HIS A 332 -27.46 -2.87 7.96
CA HIS A 332 -26.19 -2.14 7.91
C HIS A 332 -25.07 -2.97 7.28
N ALA A 333 -24.08 -2.30 6.67
CA ALA A 333 -22.90 -2.95 6.13
C ALA A 333 -21.92 -3.32 7.25
N ARG A 334 -21.31 -4.49 7.13
CA ARG A 334 -20.25 -5.02 7.99
C ARG A 334 -18.99 -5.33 7.20
N PHE A 335 -17.85 -5.25 7.84
CA PHE A 335 -16.53 -5.44 7.22
C PHE A 335 -15.62 -6.29 8.10
N ASP A 336 -15.02 -7.32 7.52
CA ASP A 336 -13.92 -8.04 8.14
C ASP A 336 -12.59 -7.35 7.83
N LEU A 337 -11.87 -7.02 8.90
CA LEU A 337 -10.65 -6.23 8.89
C LEU A 337 -9.54 -6.98 9.64
N GLU A 338 -8.43 -7.24 8.97
CA GLU A 338 -7.23 -7.83 9.55
C GLU A 338 -6.18 -6.74 9.78
N ARG A 339 -5.55 -6.69 10.97
CA ARG A 339 -4.47 -5.72 11.26
C ARG A 339 -3.22 -6.02 10.43
N LEU A 340 -2.51 -4.99 10.00
CA LEU A 340 -1.25 -5.09 9.28
C LEU A 340 -0.04 -4.83 10.21
N PRO A 341 0.70 -5.86 10.63
CA PRO A 341 1.74 -5.75 11.67
C PRO A 341 2.86 -4.74 11.36
N GLU A 342 3.17 -4.53 10.08
CA GLU A 342 4.26 -3.68 9.59
C GLU A 342 4.03 -2.16 9.79
N PHE A 343 2.79 -1.78 10.16
CA PHE A 343 2.42 -0.40 10.52
C PHE A 343 2.16 -0.22 12.03
N GLU A 344 2.19 -1.28 12.83
CA GLU A 344 1.79 -1.26 14.25
C GLU A 344 2.63 -0.30 15.10
N GLU A 345 3.93 -0.15 14.81
CA GLU A 345 4.79 0.77 15.55
C GLU A 345 4.48 2.26 15.31
N LEU A 346 3.72 2.60 14.26
CA LEU A 346 3.34 3.97 13.91
C LEU A 346 2.01 4.40 14.57
N VAL A 347 1.23 3.43 15.09
CA VAL A 347 -0.10 3.64 15.64
C VAL A 347 -0.04 4.53 16.87
N GLY A 348 -0.79 5.64 16.83
CA GLY A 348 -0.78 6.67 17.89
C GLY A 348 0.46 7.57 17.90
N ARG A 349 1.40 7.42 16.95
CA ARG A 349 2.66 8.18 16.90
C ARG A 349 2.83 9.08 15.68
N VAL A 350 2.21 8.73 14.55
CA VAL A 350 2.27 9.54 13.31
C VAL A 350 1.05 10.44 13.19
N VAL A 351 1.29 11.74 13.01
CA VAL A 351 0.28 12.76 12.68
C VAL A 351 0.54 13.28 11.27
N VAL A 352 -0.50 13.27 10.43
CA VAL A 352 -0.46 13.77 9.05
C VAL A 352 -1.24 15.07 8.90
N ASP A 353 -0.82 15.90 7.94
CA ASP A 353 -1.64 16.97 7.40
C ASP A 353 -2.78 16.34 6.57
N TRP A 354 -4.01 16.52 7.03
CA TRP A 354 -5.19 16.09 6.28
C TRP A 354 -5.63 17.15 5.26
N GLY A 355 -5.17 18.40 5.43
CA GLY A 355 -5.59 19.59 4.70
C GLY A 355 -6.95 20.13 5.15
N THR A 356 -7.35 21.25 4.53
CA THR A 356 -8.68 21.88 4.72
C THR A 356 -9.84 21.03 4.19
N GLY A 357 -9.56 19.92 3.49
CA GLY A 357 -10.51 18.99 2.90
C GLY A 357 -11.27 18.11 3.89
N THR A 358 -11.70 18.64 5.04
CA THR A 358 -12.41 17.90 6.11
C THR A 358 -13.77 17.31 5.68
N ARG A 359 -14.29 17.73 4.51
CA ARG A 359 -15.49 17.13 3.87
C ARG A 359 -15.19 15.78 3.19
N ALA A 360 -13.96 15.56 2.73
CA ALA A 360 -13.54 14.32 2.09
C ALA A 360 -12.93 13.39 3.16
N TRP A 361 -13.80 12.66 3.87
CA TRP A 361 -13.44 11.79 4.98
C TRP A 361 -12.82 10.45 4.55
N SER A 362 -13.03 10.04 3.29
CA SER A 362 -12.45 8.84 2.67
C SER A 362 -11.79 9.24 1.34
N GLN A 363 -10.53 8.85 1.12
CA GLN A 363 -9.65 9.34 0.06
C GLN A 363 -8.75 8.23 -0.53
N TRP A 364 -8.50 8.23 -1.85
CA TRP A 364 -7.54 7.31 -2.49
C TRP A 364 -6.09 7.74 -2.21
N CYS A 365 -5.22 6.81 -1.82
CA CYS A 365 -3.84 7.14 -1.45
C CYS A 365 -3.04 7.72 -2.64
N ASN A 366 -3.10 7.10 -3.82
CA ASN A 366 -2.39 7.57 -5.04
C ASN A 366 -2.81 8.97 -5.54
N ARG A 367 -3.92 9.53 -5.03
CA ARG A 367 -4.41 10.88 -5.39
C ARG A 367 -4.27 11.90 -4.26
N ASN A 368 -3.84 11.49 -3.06
CA ASN A 368 -3.83 12.34 -1.87
C ASN A 368 -2.53 12.15 -1.09
N GLN A 369 -1.56 13.03 -1.29
CA GLN A 369 -0.28 13.01 -0.58
C GLN A 369 -0.46 13.54 0.86
N LYS A 370 -0.32 12.66 1.86
CA LYS A 370 -0.45 13.00 3.29
C LYS A 370 0.91 13.29 3.90
N ARG A 371 1.34 14.56 3.88
CA ARG A 371 2.57 15.02 4.55
C ARG A 371 2.53 14.64 6.04
N ILE A 372 3.64 14.14 6.56
CA ILE A 372 3.81 13.94 8.00
C ILE A 372 4.12 15.30 8.65
N VAL A 373 3.36 15.63 9.71
CA VAL A 373 3.50 16.88 10.47
C VAL A 373 4.23 16.63 11.78
N ASN A 374 3.95 15.50 12.43
CA ASN A 374 4.64 15.04 13.62
C ASN A 374 4.81 13.52 13.56
N HIS A 375 5.96 13.02 14.01
CA HIS A 375 6.23 11.60 14.22
C HIS A 375 7.05 11.47 15.49
N VAL A 376 6.44 10.93 16.54
CA VAL A 376 7.15 10.65 17.79
C VAL A 376 7.82 9.29 17.65
N THR A 377 9.16 9.24 17.66
CA THR A 377 9.88 7.97 17.61
C THR A 377 9.85 7.26 18.96
N ARG A 378 10.17 5.96 19.00
CA ARG A 378 10.37 5.24 20.27
C ARG A 378 11.49 5.89 21.11
N ASP A 379 12.49 6.46 20.47
CA ASP A 379 13.64 7.08 21.13
C ASP A 379 13.25 8.45 21.73
N ASP A 380 12.32 9.18 21.13
CA ASP A 380 11.70 10.39 21.73
C ASP A 380 10.88 10.05 22.98
N GLU A 381 10.13 8.94 22.96
CA GLU A 381 9.37 8.47 24.12
C GLU A 381 10.30 8.04 25.26
N LEU A 382 11.40 7.36 24.92
CA LEU A 382 12.43 6.93 25.87
C LEU A 382 13.26 8.11 26.39
N SER A 383 13.58 9.13 25.57
CA SER A 383 14.23 10.37 26.02
C SER A 383 13.43 11.05 27.13
N LYS A 384 12.11 11.16 26.94
CA LYS A 384 11.18 11.71 27.96
C LYS A 384 11.08 10.84 29.22
N ALA A 385 11.39 9.55 29.14
CA ALA A 385 11.55 8.70 30.31
C ALA A 385 12.90 8.97 31.01
N TYR A 386 14.01 9.05 30.26
CA TYR A 386 15.34 9.38 30.77
C TYR A 386 15.38 10.75 31.46
N GLU A 387 14.72 11.77 30.90
CA GLU A 387 14.55 13.11 31.51
C GLU A 387 13.83 13.07 32.87
N LYS A 388 12.70 12.35 32.96
CA LYS A 388 11.96 12.16 34.22
C LYS A 388 12.81 11.43 35.27
N ILE A 389 13.59 10.44 34.84
CA ILE A 389 14.52 9.71 35.70
C ILE A 389 15.64 10.62 36.20
N ALA A 390 16.26 11.39 35.30
CA ALA A 390 17.33 12.33 35.62
C ALA A 390 16.86 13.41 36.60
N ALA A 391 15.66 13.99 36.40
CA ALA A 391 15.03 14.89 37.36
C ALA A 391 14.80 14.22 38.73
N GLY A 392 14.38 12.94 38.73
CA GLY A 392 14.26 12.15 39.95
C GLY A 392 15.58 11.88 40.66
N VAL A 393 16.70 11.71 39.94
CA VAL A 393 18.04 11.63 40.55
C VAL A 393 18.44 13.00 41.11
N LYS A 394 18.38 14.06 40.29
CA LYS A 394 18.71 15.45 40.67
C LYS A 394 17.95 15.89 41.95
N TYR A 395 16.71 15.44 42.15
CA TYR A 395 15.95 15.65 43.40
C TYR A 395 16.51 14.88 44.61
N ARG A 396 16.85 13.59 44.46
CA ARG A 396 17.38 12.75 45.55
C ARG A 396 18.79 13.14 46.01
N THR A 397 19.54 13.85 45.17
CA THR A 397 20.93 14.27 45.41
C THR A 397 21.06 15.75 45.79
N LYS A 398 19.95 16.47 46.01
CA LYS A 398 19.97 17.79 46.68
C LYS A 398 20.29 17.64 48.17
N ASP A 399 20.96 18.65 48.72
CA ASP A 399 21.27 18.79 50.14
C ASP A 399 19.99 18.82 51.01
N ASP A 400 20.10 18.40 52.28
CA ASP A 400 18.93 18.19 53.15
C ASP A 400 18.25 19.50 53.59
N THR A 401 18.95 20.63 53.52
CA THR A 401 18.42 21.97 53.86
C THR A 401 17.32 22.47 52.91
N ASP A 402 17.26 21.94 51.68
CA ASP A 402 16.23 22.27 50.68
C ASP A 402 14.92 21.48 50.87
N ARG A 403 14.88 20.49 51.77
CA ARG A 403 13.82 19.46 51.82
C ARG A 403 12.68 19.79 52.79
N GLN A 404 11.86 20.79 52.45
CA GLN A 404 10.61 21.08 53.20
C GLN A 404 9.46 20.08 52.93
N ILE A 405 9.68 18.78 53.13
CA ILE A 405 8.61 17.77 53.26
C ILE A 405 8.93 16.79 54.39
N GLN A 406 8.04 16.68 55.37
CA GLN A 406 8.13 15.67 56.42
C GLN A 406 7.78 14.27 55.88
N VAL A 407 8.78 13.42 55.67
CA VAL A 407 8.60 11.96 55.60
C VAL A 407 9.69 11.29 56.45
N GLN A 408 9.29 10.65 57.56
CA GLN A 408 10.20 9.81 58.34
C GLN A 408 10.45 8.47 57.64
N GLN A 409 11.37 8.47 56.69
CA GLN A 409 12.09 7.27 56.28
C GLN A 409 13.59 7.57 56.26
N THR A 410 14.40 6.65 56.80
CA THR A 410 15.85 6.82 57.00
C THR A 410 16.65 6.64 55.70
N VAL A 411 16.30 7.40 54.67
CA VAL A 411 16.96 7.40 53.37
C VAL A 411 18.34 8.06 53.53
N LYS A 412 19.39 7.24 53.60
CA LYS A 412 20.79 7.71 53.64
C LYS A 412 21.05 8.58 52.41
N ALA A 413 21.75 9.71 52.59
CA ALA A 413 22.10 10.61 51.50
C ALA A 413 22.91 9.94 50.38
N VAL A 414 22.71 10.44 49.16
CA VAL A 414 23.26 9.97 47.88
C VAL A 414 23.69 11.19 47.08
N ALA A 415 24.78 11.12 46.33
CA ALA A 415 25.43 12.25 45.65
C ALA A 415 25.47 12.09 44.12
N LEU A 416 25.70 13.21 43.43
CA LEU A 416 26.16 13.27 42.04
C LEU A 416 27.66 13.60 42.05
N ALA A 417 28.43 12.98 41.15
CA ALA A 417 29.83 13.36 40.97
C ALA A 417 29.95 14.82 40.47
N GLU A 418 31.04 15.50 40.83
CA GLU A 418 31.26 16.89 40.43
C GLU A 418 31.32 17.03 38.90
N GLY A 419 30.54 17.97 38.34
CA GLY A 419 30.40 18.15 36.90
C GLY A 419 29.52 17.14 36.15
N CYS A 420 28.95 16.13 36.82
CA CYS A 420 28.13 15.09 36.19
C CYS A 420 26.72 15.60 35.80
N ASP A 421 26.46 15.81 34.50
CA ASP A 421 25.07 15.84 34.02
C ASP A 421 24.51 14.42 33.85
N ILE A 422 23.78 14.00 34.88
CA ILE A 422 23.09 12.72 34.93
C ILE A 422 22.05 12.52 33.81
N GLU A 423 21.55 13.58 33.16
CA GLU A 423 20.65 13.43 32.01
C GLU A 423 21.39 12.92 30.77
N THR A 424 22.49 13.62 30.41
CA THR A 424 23.40 13.18 29.35
C THR A 424 23.97 11.79 29.62
N LEU A 425 24.36 11.49 30.88
CA LEU A 425 24.86 10.18 31.26
C LEU A 425 23.82 9.07 31.04
N ILE A 426 22.58 9.24 31.52
CA ILE A 426 21.51 8.24 31.35
C ILE A 426 21.18 8.05 29.86
N LYS A 427 21.08 9.14 29.09
CA LYS A 427 20.80 9.09 27.64
C LYS A 427 21.91 8.34 26.88
N ARG A 428 23.18 8.62 27.20
CA ARG A 428 24.34 7.93 26.60
C ARG A 428 24.37 6.44 26.94
N LEU A 429 24.33 6.08 28.23
CA LEU A 429 24.35 4.68 28.66
C LEU A 429 23.18 3.87 28.08
N ALA A 430 21.99 4.46 27.99
CA ALA A 430 20.84 3.78 27.40
C ALA A 430 20.99 3.53 25.89
N GLY A 431 21.59 4.47 25.14
CA GLY A 431 21.91 4.31 23.72
C GLY A 431 23.01 3.27 23.48
N GLU A 432 24.09 3.31 24.26
CA GLU A 432 25.17 2.30 24.24
C GLU A 432 24.67 0.88 24.61
N GLN A 433 23.60 0.80 25.39
CA GLN A 433 22.89 -0.45 25.70
C GLN A 433 21.84 -0.87 24.65
N GLY A 434 21.70 -0.14 23.54
CA GLY A 434 20.69 -0.42 22.51
C GLY A 434 19.26 -0.36 23.04
N HIS A 435 18.99 0.55 23.99
CA HIS A 435 17.72 0.74 24.69
C HIS A 435 17.17 -0.53 25.36
N ARG A 436 18.07 -1.35 25.93
CA ARG A 436 17.76 -2.59 26.66
C ARG A 436 18.36 -2.59 28.07
N CYS A 437 17.73 -3.36 28.96
CA CYS A 437 18.18 -3.58 30.33
C CYS A 437 19.56 -4.26 30.38
N LYS A 438 20.55 -3.64 31.04
CA LYS A 438 21.94 -4.18 31.15
C LYS A 438 22.02 -5.57 31.80
N ILE A 439 21.04 -5.93 32.63
CA ILE A 439 20.97 -7.22 33.31
C ILE A 439 20.20 -8.26 32.49
N THR A 440 18.98 -7.96 32.05
CA THR A 440 18.06 -8.95 31.46
C THR A 440 17.90 -8.87 29.93
N ASN A 441 18.55 -7.90 29.27
CA ASN A 441 18.45 -7.61 27.83
C ASN A 441 17.02 -7.32 27.29
N ILE A 442 16.03 -7.18 28.19
CA ILE A 442 14.64 -6.81 27.88
C ILE A 442 14.62 -5.37 27.30
N PRO A 443 13.89 -5.10 26.20
CA PRO A 443 13.71 -3.74 25.68
C PRO A 443 13.04 -2.81 26.68
N PHE A 444 13.47 -1.56 26.75
CA PHE A 444 12.79 -0.56 27.56
C PHE A 444 11.42 -0.17 26.98
N GLU A 445 10.47 0.06 27.88
CA GLU A 445 9.19 0.71 27.60
C GLU A 445 9.22 2.17 28.11
N PRO A 446 8.43 3.10 27.56
CA PRO A 446 8.39 4.48 28.08
C PRO A 446 7.75 4.61 29.47
N THR A 447 6.96 3.62 29.90
CA THR A 447 6.26 3.59 31.21
C THR A 447 6.20 2.17 31.77
N GLY A 448 5.45 1.94 32.85
CA GLY A 448 5.24 0.60 33.43
C GLY A 448 6.42 0.07 34.26
N TRP A 449 6.58 -1.26 34.26
CA TRP A 449 7.62 -1.98 35.00
C TRP A 449 8.89 -2.24 34.18
N ASN A 450 8.77 -2.30 32.85
CA ASN A 450 9.89 -2.32 31.90
C ASN A 450 10.43 -0.91 31.57
N ALA A 451 9.87 0.13 32.20
CA ALA A 451 10.46 1.46 32.22
C ALA A 451 11.94 1.42 32.63
N PRO A 452 12.81 2.24 32.03
CA PRO A 452 14.20 2.34 32.45
C PRO A 452 14.33 2.88 33.88
N SER A 453 15.43 2.54 34.55
CA SER A 453 15.77 2.96 35.91
C SER A 453 17.30 2.93 36.09
N PRO A 454 17.92 3.92 36.77
CA PRO A 454 19.35 3.98 36.96
C PRO A 454 19.70 3.15 38.20
N ASP A 455 20.32 2.01 37.95
CA ASP A 455 20.85 1.12 38.98
C ASP A 455 22.31 1.45 39.25
N ARG A 456 22.74 1.39 40.51
CA ARG A 456 24.15 1.51 40.85
C ARG A 456 24.74 0.11 40.89
N ILE A 457 25.87 -0.08 40.22
CA ILE A 457 26.50 -1.39 40.02
C ILE A 457 26.94 -1.94 41.38
N ASP A 458 27.67 -1.12 42.15
CA ASP A 458 27.77 -1.24 43.61
C ASP A 458 26.66 -0.39 44.26
N SER A 459 25.95 -0.97 45.23
CA SER A 459 24.86 -0.29 45.95
C SER A 459 25.32 0.45 47.21
N ASP A 460 26.49 0.09 47.77
CA ASP A 460 27.09 0.76 48.93
C ASP A 460 27.86 2.02 48.54
N ASP A 461 28.41 2.08 47.32
CA ASP A 461 28.73 3.36 46.68
C ASP A 461 27.43 4.18 46.49
N ARG A 462 27.51 5.48 46.78
CA ARG A 462 26.37 6.41 46.78
C ARG A 462 26.56 7.57 45.83
N GLU A 463 27.49 7.46 44.90
CA GLU A 463 27.72 8.46 43.87
C GLU A 463 27.15 7.99 42.52
N TYR A 464 26.39 8.86 41.86
CA TYR A 464 26.02 8.66 40.46
C TYR A 464 27.14 9.19 39.55
N ALA A 465 27.99 8.28 39.06
CA ALA A 465 29.09 8.53 38.14
C ALA A 465 29.08 7.54 36.94
N ASP A 466 29.94 7.80 35.97
CA ASP A 466 29.95 7.15 34.65
C ASP A 466 30.15 5.62 34.70
N ASP A 467 31.13 5.20 35.51
CA ASP A 467 31.55 3.82 35.76
C ASP A 467 30.76 3.10 36.87
N LYS A 468 29.89 3.83 37.58
CA LYS A 468 29.15 3.34 38.76
C LYS A 468 27.69 3.01 38.47
N VAL A 469 27.17 3.41 37.31
CA VAL A 469 25.72 3.42 37.00
C VAL A 469 25.43 2.63 35.73
N GLN A 470 24.34 1.87 35.73
CA GLN A 470 23.82 1.16 34.55
C GLN A 470 22.31 1.37 34.43
N ILE A 471 21.75 1.23 33.22
CA ILE A 471 20.30 1.37 33.01
C ILE A 471 19.66 -0.02 32.96
N VAL A 472 18.66 -0.26 33.81
CA VAL A 472 17.93 -1.53 33.92
C VAL A 472 16.44 -1.29 33.94
N CYS A 473 15.61 -2.32 33.76
CA CYS A 473 14.16 -2.17 33.96
C CYS A 473 13.85 -1.82 35.41
N LYS A 474 12.81 -1.01 35.65
CA LYS A 474 12.37 -0.59 36.98
C LYS A 474 12.08 -1.78 37.92
N TRP A 475 11.52 -2.87 37.40
CA TRP A 475 11.34 -4.10 38.20
C TRP A 475 12.67 -4.77 38.56
N VAL A 476 13.68 -4.72 37.69
CA VAL A 476 15.02 -5.28 37.96
C VAL A 476 15.71 -4.48 39.06
N ASN A 477 15.71 -3.15 38.97
CA ASN A 477 16.25 -2.25 40.00
C ASN A 477 15.62 -2.55 41.38
N PHE A 478 14.30 -2.71 41.41
CA PHE A 478 13.54 -3.06 42.61
C PHE A 478 13.85 -4.47 43.16
N ALA A 479 13.97 -5.49 42.28
CA ALA A 479 14.20 -6.87 42.67
C ALA A 479 15.66 -7.20 43.02
N LYS A 480 16.63 -6.51 42.40
CA LYS A 480 18.07 -6.58 42.70
C LYS A 480 18.35 -6.08 44.11
N GLY A 481 17.78 -4.94 44.47
CA GLY A 481 18.00 -4.29 45.76
C GLY A 481 19.49 -3.93 45.94
N ASN A 482 20.13 -4.50 46.96
CA ASN A 482 21.55 -4.33 47.26
C ASN A 482 22.44 -5.52 46.82
N LYS A 483 21.94 -6.41 45.97
CA LYS A 483 22.69 -7.59 45.52
C LYS A 483 23.67 -7.22 44.39
N PRO A 484 24.85 -7.86 44.31
CA PRO A 484 25.69 -7.86 43.12
C PRO A 484 24.96 -8.34 41.86
N ASP A 485 25.44 -7.89 40.70
CA ASP A 485 24.88 -8.16 39.37
C ASP A 485 24.86 -9.66 39.01
N ASP A 486 25.96 -10.35 39.29
CA ASP A 486 26.15 -11.79 39.08
C ASP A 486 25.21 -12.61 39.97
N VAL A 487 25.17 -12.32 41.28
CA VAL A 487 24.28 -12.97 42.24
C VAL A 487 22.80 -12.82 41.84
N PHE A 488 22.42 -11.67 41.27
CA PHE A 488 21.05 -11.48 40.77
C PHE A 488 20.79 -12.21 39.44
N ARG A 489 21.76 -12.25 38.51
CA ARG A 489 21.65 -13.04 37.27
C ARG A 489 21.50 -14.53 37.57
N ASP A 490 22.33 -15.08 38.46
CA ASP A 490 22.26 -16.48 38.88
C ASP A 490 20.92 -16.83 39.54
N LEU A 491 20.37 -15.95 40.39
CA LEU A 491 19.04 -16.12 40.96
C LEU A 491 17.95 -16.19 39.87
N MET A 492 18.03 -15.31 38.86
CA MET A 492 17.09 -15.29 37.75
C MET A 492 17.23 -16.52 36.83
N HIS A 493 18.45 -17.02 36.61
CA HIS A 493 18.68 -18.27 35.88
C HIS A 493 18.13 -19.48 36.64
N GLN A 494 18.38 -19.59 37.95
CA GLN A 494 17.81 -20.64 38.79
C GLN A 494 16.27 -20.59 38.81
N ALA A 495 15.67 -19.40 38.89
CA ALA A 495 14.22 -19.23 38.79
C ALA A 495 13.67 -19.69 37.43
N ALA A 496 14.34 -19.35 36.33
CA ALA A 496 13.97 -19.78 34.99
C ALA A 496 14.07 -21.30 34.81
N GLU A 497 15.14 -21.93 35.33
CA GLU A 497 15.27 -23.39 35.32
C GLU A 497 14.16 -24.06 36.14
N CYS A 498 13.87 -23.56 37.34
CA CYS A 498 12.80 -24.10 38.18
C CYS A 498 11.41 -24.00 37.50
N MET A 499 11.11 -22.89 36.81
CA MET A 499 9.88 -22.76 36.03
C MET A 499 9.86 -23.70 34.81
N THR A 500 11.00 -23.91 34.15
CA THR A 500 11.09 -24.78 32.96
C THR A 500 11.04 -26.27 33.31
N ARG A 501 11.43 -26.65 34.54
CA ARG A 501 11.32 -28.02 35.08
C ARG A 501 9.97 -28.32 35.76
N ALA A 502 9.04 -27.36 35.75
CA ALA A 502 7.71 -27.47 36.37
C ALA A 502 6.57 -27.57 35.33
N VAL A 503 6.90 -27.95 34.09
CA VAL A 503 6.01 -28.13 32.93
C VAL A 503 6.12 -29.58 32.44
#